data_AF-A0A2A3GIN7-F1
#
_entry.id   AF-A0A2A3GIN7-F1
#
_cell.length_a   1.000
_cell.length_b   1.000
_cell.length_c   1.000
_cell.angle_alpha   90.00
_cell.angle_beta   90.00
_cell.angle_gamma   90.00
#
_symmetry.space_group_name_H-M   'P 1'
#
loop_
_entity.id
_entity.type
_entity.pdbx_description
1 polymer ?
#
loop_
_entity_poly.entity_id
_entity_poly.type
_entity_poly.pdbx_seq_one_letter_code
_entity_poly.pdbx_strand_id
1 'polypeptide(L)'
;MSSATSLPRRSTSRTILIAAFGTFGVAFVDRPIGAWIFGHFGDRLGRKRILVTTQLLMGCATVMVGATPTADQIGIAAPILIVLLRIVQGIAAGGELAGAALFGTESAPAGKRGFWTMFTSLGGGFSIVLANATLLAVGVGLSDEQFVSFGSRSSRVACS
;
A
#
# COMPACT_ATOMS: atom_id res chain seq x y z
N MET A 1 -23.98 40.35 13.64
CA MET A 1 -24.03 38.88 13.48
C MET A 1 -23.47 38.51 12.10
N SER A 2 -22.20 38.83 11.87
CA SER A 2 -21.45 38.52 10.65
C SER A 2 -20.02 38.26 11.11
N SER A 3 -19.71 36.99 11.40
CA SER A 3 -18.37 36.56 11.76
C SER A 3 -17.82 35.76 10.57
N ALA A 4 -17.19 36.54 9.71
CA ALA A 4 -16.33 36.13 8.63
C ALA A 4 -15.26 35.11 9.08
N THR A 5 -15.00 34.14 8.21
CA THR A 5 -13.64 33.79 7.78
C THR A 5 -12.66 33.36 8.86
N SER A 6 -12.62 32.05 9.14
CA SER A 6 -11.37 31.37 9.52
C SER A 6 -11.18 30.13 8.65
N LEU A 7 -10.79 30.35 7.39
CA LEU A 7 -10.04 29.36 6.62
C LEU A 7 -8.55 29.52 7.00
N PRO A 8 -7.98 28.76 7.95
CA PRO A 8 -6.56 28.49 7.86
C PRO A 8 -6.35 27.42 6.78
N ARG A 9 -5.11 27.24 6.34
CA ARG A 9 -4.60 26.12 5.50
C ARG A 9 -4.24 26.42 4.04
N ARG A 10 -3.80 27.64 3.70
CA ARG A 10 -2.86 27.82 2.56
C ARG A 10 -1.42 27.36 2.88
N SER A 11 -1.03 27.37 4.16
CA SER A 11 0.29 26.86 4.61
C SER A 11 0.39 25.32 4.57
N THR A 12 -0.74 24.61 4.58
CA THR A 12 -0.78 23.14 4.73
C THR A 12 -0.44 22.42 3.43
N SER A 13 -0.71 23.02 2.26
CA SER A 13 -0.44 22.40 0.96
C SER A 13 1.03 22.07 0.75
N ARG A 14 1.96 22.95 1.18
CA ARG A 14 3.40 22.71 1.07
C ARG A 14 3.85 21.57 1.98
N THR A 15 3.36 21.55 3.21
CA THR A 15 3.66 20.48 4.18
C THR A 15 3.10 19.13 3.72
N ILE A 16 1.90 19.10 3.15
CA ILE A 16 1.30 17.89 2.57
C ILE A 16 2.14 17.39 1.39
N LEU A 17 2.58 18.29 0.50
CA LEU A 17 3.47 17.92 -0.60
C LEU A 17 4.77 17.32 -0.08
N ILE A 18 5.44 17.98 0.88
CA ILE A 18 6.71 17.51 1.45
C ILE A 18 6.53 16.15 2.13
N ALA A 19 5.43 15.96 2.88
CA ALA A 19 5.12 14.68 3.51
C ALA A 19 4.81 13.58 2.48
N ALA A 20 4.07 13.91 1.41
CA ALA A 20 3.79 12.98 0.32
C ALA A 20 5.08 12.58 -0.41
N PHE A 21 5.90 13.54 -0.81
CA PHE A 21 7.21 13.30 -1.44
C PHE A 21 8.17 12.54 -0.51
N GLY A 22 8.16 12.83 0.79
CA GLY A 22 8.93 12.08 1.78
C GLY A 22 8.50 10.62 1.84
N THR A 23 7.20 10.36 1.88
CA THR A 23 6.64 8.99 1.86
C THR A 23 6.99 8.25 0.57
N PHE A 24 6.91 8.94 -0.58
CA PHE A 24 7.34 8.37 -1.86
C PHE A 24 8.85 8.10 -1.88
N GLY A 25 9.67 9.01 -1.35
CA GLY A 25 11.13 8.89 -1.28
C GLY A 25 11.57 7.70 -0.43
N VAL A 26 10.92 7.49 0.72
CA VAL A 26 11.13 6.31 1.56
C VAL A 26 10.85 5.02 0.79
N ALA A 27 9.74 4.97 0.03
CA ALA A 27 9.41 3.81 -0.80
C ALA A 27 10.46 3.50 -1.91
N PHE A 28 11.21 4.51 -2.39
CA PHE A 28 12.31 4.30 -3.34
C PHE A 28 13.52 3.61 -2.70
N VAL A 29 13.71 3.74 -1.39
CA VAL A 29 14.83 3.13 -0.63
C VAL A 29 14.42 1.76 -0.11
N ASP A 30 13.21 1.64 0.42
CA ASP A 30 12.70 0.41 1.05
C ASP A 30 12.63 -0.75 0.06
N ARG A 31 12.21 -0.50 -1.18
CA ARG A 31 12.05 -1.55 -2.20
C ARG A 31 13.38 -2.19 -2.62
N PRO A 32 14.45 -1.43 -2.95
CA PRO A 32 15.78 -2.00 -3.17
C PRO A 32 16.31 -2.79 -1.98
N ILE A 33 16.12 -2.27 -0.75
CA ILE A 33 16.53 -2.97 0.47
C ILE A 33 15.80 -4.32 0.59
N GLY A 34 14.48 -4.31 0.38
CA GLY A 34 13.65 -5.50 0.33
C GLY A 34 14.09 -6.49 -0.74
N ALA A 35 14.32 -6.03 -1.96
CA ALA A 35 14.80 -6.86 -3.05
C ALA A 35 16.16 -7.50 -2.75
N TRP A 36 17.07 -6.79 -2.09
CA TRP A 36 18.37 -7.33 -1.68
C TRP A 36 18.23 -8.41 -0.60
N ILE A 37 17.46 -8.11 0.46
CA ILE A 37 17.21 -9.05 1.57
C ILE A 37 16.51 -10.31 1.05
N PHE A 38 15.33 -10.14 0.44
CA PHE A 38 14.51 -11.25 -0.02
C PHE A 38 15.08 -11.95 -1.25
N GLY A 39 15.92 -11.28 -2.05
CA GLY A 39 16.70 -11.93 -3.11
C GLY A 39 17.72 -12.91 -2.52
N HIS A 40 18.54 -12.45 -1.57
CA HIS A 40 19.53 -13.31 -0.90
C HIS A 40 18.88 -14.49 -0.17
N PHE A 41 17.81 -14.23 0.57
CA PHE A 41 17.07 -15.29 1.26
C PHE A 41 16.29 -16.19 0.29
N GLY A 42 15.80 -15.66 -0.84
CA GLY A 42 15.11 -16.41 -1.88
C GLY A 42 15.99 -17.47 -2.53
N ASP A 43 17.26 -17.15 -2.77
CA ASP A 43 18.25 -18.09 -3.33
C ASP A 43 18.64 -19.22 -2.35
N ARG A 44 18.54 -18.98 -1.03
CA ARG A 44 18.91 -19.96 0.01
C ARG A 44 17.73 -20.79 0.56
N LEU A 45 16.56 -20.18 0.75
CA LEU A 45 15.39 -20.81 1.41
C LEU A 45 14.35 -21.37 0.43
N GLY A 46 14.48 -21.02 -0.86
CA GLY A 46 13.58 -21.42 -1.94
C GLY A 46 12.53 -20.36 -2.28
N ARG A 47 12.33 -20.13 -3.58
CA ARG A 47 11.51 -19.05 -4.15
C ARG A 47 10.03 -19.09 -3.77
N LYS A 48 9.43 -20.29 -3.61
CA LYS A 48 8.04 -20.40 -3.15
C LYS A 48 7.87 -19.93 -1.70
N ARG A 49 8.82 -20.25 -0.81
CA ARG A 49 8.73 -19.89 0.62
C ARG A 49 8.90 -18.39 0.82
N ILE A 50 9.79 -17.76 0.06
CA ILE A 50 10.01 -16.31 0.18
C ILE A 50 8.76 -15.53 -0.22
N LEU A 51 8.08 -15.94 -1.31
CA LEU A 51 6.83 -15.32 -1.76
C LEU A 51 5.71 -15.38 -0.72
N VAL A 52 5.51 -16.55 -0.11
CA VAL A 52 4.50 -16.70 0.93
C VAL A 52 4.87 -15.86 2.15
N THR A 53 6.14 -15.81 2.52
CA THR A 53 6.61 -15.02 3.68
C THR A 53 6.41 -13.52 3.45
N THR A 54 6.75 -12.99 2.26
CA THR A 54 6.53 -11.57 1.93
C THR A 54 5.03 -11.24 1.90
N GLN A 55 4.20 -12.12 1.34
CA GLN A 55 2.75 -11.94 1.31
C GLN A 55 2.13 -11.92 2.71
N LEU A 56 2.57 -12.83 3.59
CA LEU A 56 2.12 -12.89 4.97
C LEU A 56 2.58 -11.67 5.77
N LEU A 57 3.84 -11.25 5.59
CA LEU A 57 4.38 -10.05 6.24
C LEU A 57 3.58 -8.81 5.83
N MET A 58 3.32 -8.65 4.54
CA MET A 58 2.53 -7.54 4.01
C MET A 58 1.08 -7.57 4.49
N GLY A 59 0.45 -8.75 4.49
CA GLY A 59 -0.90 -8.95 5.02
C GLY A 59 -1.00 -8.57 6.50
N CYS A 60 -0.09 -9.10 7.33
CA CYS A 60 -0.04 -8.80 8.76
C CYS A 60 0.18 -7.30 9.01
N ALA A 61 1.10 -6.68 8.28
CA ALA A 61 1.34 -5.24 8.39
C ALA A 61 0.09 -4.43 7.99
N THR A 62 -0.67 -4.87 6.97
CA THR A 62 -1.91 -4.20 6.54
C THR A 62 -3.01 -4.29 7.59
N VAL A 63 -3.17 -5.46 8.22
CA VAL A 63 -4.10 -5.64 9.34
C VAL A 63 -3.70 -4.77 10.52
N MET A 64 -2.40 -4.70 10.86
CA MET A 64 -1.90 -3.84 11.92
C MET A 64 -2.14 -2.36 11.63
N VAL A 65 -1.96 -1.90 10.39
CA VAL A 65 -2.30 -0.52 9.99
C VAL A 65 -3.80 -0.26 10.15
N GLY A 66 -4.66 -1.20 9.73
CA GLY A 66 -6.11 -1.08 9.87
C GLY A 66 -6.61 -1.11 11.32
N ALA A 67 -5.93 -1.87 12.18
CA ALA A 67 -6.21 -1.96 13.60
C ALA A 67 -5.49 -0.86 14.43
N THR A 68 -4.70 0.01 13.79
CA THR A 68 -3.98 1.08 14.51
C THR A 68 -5.00 2.11 15.00
N PRO A 69 -5.05 2.38 16.32
CA PRO A 69 -5.97 3.37 16.87
C PRO A 69 -5.72 4.78 16.31
N THR A 70 -6.78 5.58 16.23
CA THR A 70 -6.71 6.94 15.67
C THR A 70 -5.82 7.86 16.50
N ALA A 71 -5.36 8.95 15.87
CA ALA A 71 -4.48 9.95 16.50
C ALA A 71 -5.05 10.54 17.81
N ASP A 72 -6.37 10.48 17.99
CA ASP A 72 -7.06 10.93 19.21
C ASP A 72 -6.77 10.03 20.42
N GLN A 73 -6.39 8.75 20.21
CA GLN A 73 -6.13 7.80 21.30
C GLN A 73 -4.66 7.71 21.71
N ILE A 74 -3.72 7.85 20.75
CA ILE A 74 -2.28 7.62 20.97
C ILE A 74 -1.39 8.80 20.57
N GLY A 75 -1.97 9.92 20.11
CA GLY A 75 -1.24 11.12 19.73
C GLY A 75 -0.25 10.89 18.59
N ILE A 76 0.94 11.51 18.69
CA ILE A 76 2.01 11.46 17.67
C ILE A 76 2.56 10.04 17.44
N ALA A 77 2.35 9.09 18.36
CA ALA A 77 2.79 7.71 18.17
C ALA A 77 2.06 7.00 17.01
N ALA A 78 0.79 7.35 16.75
CA ALA A 78 0.00 6.74 15.68
C ALA A 78 0.61 6.97 14.27
N PRO A 79 0.90 8.21 13.83
CA PRO A 79 1.52 8.43 12.52
C PRO A 79 2.93 7.83 12.42
N ILE A 80 3.70 7.79 13.51
CA ILE A 80 5.03 7.15 13.51
C ILE A 80 4.91 5.64 13.27
N LEU A 81 4.00 4.98 13.99
CA LEU A 81 3.75 3.54 13.82
C LEU A 81 3.30 3.21 12.39
N ILE A 82 2.40 4.03 11.83
CA ILE A 82 1.95 3.87 10.44
C ILE A 82 3.12 4.00 9.47
N VAL A 83 4.02 4.97 9.66
CA VAL A 83 5.22 5.14 8.81
C VAL A 83 6.15 3.92 8.92
N LEU A 84 6.37 3.38 10.12
CA LEU A 84 7.18 2.18 10.31
C LEU A 84 6.55 0.96 9.62
N LEU A 85 5.24 0.76 9.79
CA LEU A 85 4.51 -0.31 9.11
C LEU A 85 4.56 -0.15 7.59
N ARG A 86 4.53 1.08 7.08
CA ARG A 86 4.69 1.39 5.65
C ARG A 86 6.08 1.03 5.12
N ILE A 87 7.12 1.26 5.90
CA ILE A 87 8.49 0.84 5.56
C ILE A 87 8.55 -0.68 5.46
N VAL A 88 8.01 -1.39 6.46
CA VAL A 88 7.97 -2.87 6.46
C VAL A 88 7.21 -3.40 5.24
N GLN A 89 6.06 -2.80 4.91
CA GLN A 89 5.31 -3.14 3.69
C GLN A 89 6.10 -2.87 2.41
N GLY A 90 6.83 -1.74 2.35
CA GLY A 90 7.69 -1.38 1.21
C GLY A 90 8.81 -2.38 0.98
N ILE A 91 9.48 -2.81 2.06
CA ILE A 91 10.52 -3.84 2.03
C ILE A 91 9.93 -5.18 1.60
N ALA A 92 8.77 -5.58 2.14
CA ALA A 92 8.07 -6.81 1.74
C ALA A 92 7.72 -6.83 0.24
N ALA A 93 7.15 -5.73 -0.24
CA ALA A 93 6.75 -5.56 -1.64
C ALA A 93 7.95 -5.57 -2.61
N GLY A 94 9.14 -5.12 -2.15
CA GLY A 94 10.37 -5.16 -2.94
C GLY A 94 10.81 -6.59 -3.31
N GLY A 95 10.59 -7.56 -2.42
CA GLY A 95 10.89 -8.97 -2.68
C GLY A 95 9.81 -9.73 -3.43
N GLU A 96 8.55 -9.29 -3.31
CA GLU A 96 7.38 -9.96 -3.89
C GLU A 96 7.44 -10.01 -5.43
N LEU A 97 7.67 -8.87 -6.08
CA LEU A 97 7.68 -8.78 -7.55
C LEU A 97 8.80 -9.61 -8.17
N ALA A 98 10.00 -9.55 -7.59
CA ALA A 98 11.15 -10.32 -8.04
C ALA A 98 10.94 -11.82 -7.81
N GLY A 99 10.47 -12.20 -6.62
CA GLY A 99 10.18 -13.59 -6.28
C GLY A 99 9.06 -14.19 -7.15
N ALA A 100 8.00 -13.43 -7.42
CA ALA A 100 6.84 -13.87 -8.18
C ALA A 100 7.20 -14.11 -9.64
N ALA A 101 7.97 -13.20 -10.25
CA ALA A 101 8.45 -13.36 -11.61
C ALA A 101 9.36 -14.59 -11.73
N LEU A 102 10.30 -14.76 -10.80
CA LEU A 102 11.22 -15.90 -10.77
C LEU A 102 10.47 -17.22 -10.59
N PHE A 103 9.55 -17.29 -9.62
CA PHE A 103 8.70 -18.47 -9.41
C PHE A 103 7.85 -18.79 -10.64
N GLY A 104 7.29 -17.77 -11.30
CA GLY A 104 6.55 -17.91 -12.55
C GLY A 104 7.41 -18.50 -13.67
N THR A 105 8.66 -18.06 -13.81
CA THR A 105 9.59 -18.62 -14.82
C THR A 105 10.05 -20.04 -14.51
N GLU A 106 10.21 -20.40 -13.24
CA GLU A 106 10.61 -21.74 -12.79
C GLU A 106 9.48 -22.76 -12.90
N SER A 107 8.26 -22.33 -12.62
CA SER A 107 7.07 -23.19 -12.67
C SER A 107 6.53 -23.34 -14.11
N ALA A 108 7.02 -22.54 -15.05
CA ALA A 108 6.52 -22.53 -16.42
C ALA A 108 7.09 -23.65 -17.30
N PRO A 109 6.26 -24.27 -18.17
CA PRO A 109 6.73 -25.19 -19.21
C PRO A 109 7.78 -24.56 -20.12
N ALA A 110 8.72 -25.38 -20.62
CA ALA A 110 9.74 -24.94 -21.57
C ALA A 110 9.09 -24.24 -22.78
N GLY A 111 9.61 -23.07 -23.16
CA GLY A 111 9.07 -22.26 -24.27
C GLY A 111 7.88 -21.36 -23.94
N LYS A 112 7.27 -21.46 -22.74
CA LYS A 112 6.11 -20.63 -22.33
C LYS A 112 6.38 -19.68 -21.16
N ARG A 113 7.65 -19.51 -20.77
CA ARG A 113 8.06 -18.68 -19.61
C ARG A 113 7.54 -17.24 -19.69
N GLY A 114 7.59 -16.62 -20.87
CA GLY A 114 7.08 -15.25 -21.06
C GLY A 114 5.58 -15.12 -20.81
N PHE A 115 4.79 -16.11 -21.28
CA PHE A 115 3.34 -16.12 -21.07
C PHE A 115 2.96 -16.24 -19.59
N TRP A 116 3.62 -17.14 -18.86
CA TRP A 116 3.36 -17.34 -17.43
C TRP A 116 3.83 -16.18 -16.55
N THR A 117 4.95 -15.55 -16.91
CA THR A 117 5.48 -14.40 -16.17
C THR A 117 4.66 -13.13 -16.42
N MET A 118 3.98 -13.02 -17.57
CA MET A 118 3.12 -11.88 -17.89
C MET A 118 1.99 -11.70 -16.87
N PHE A 119 1.43 -12.78 -16.32
CA PHE A 119 0.37 -12.70 -15.31
C PHE A 119 0.78 -11.96 -14.05
N THR A 120 2.04 -12.05 -13.64
CA THR A 120 2.59 -11.30 -12.49
C THR A 120 2.48 -9.79 -12.73
N SER A 121 2.86 -9.34 -13.93
CA SER A 121 2.76 -7.92 -14.31
C SER A 121 1.32 -7.48 -14.58
N LEU A 122 0.51 -8.37 -15.18
CA LEU A 122 -0.88 -8.11 -15.51
C LEU A 122 -1.70 -7.86 -14.24
N GLY A 123 -1.44 -8.62 -13.16
CA GLY A 123 -2.11 -8.44 -11.87
C GLY A 123 -1.92 -7.03 -11.30
N GLY A 124 -0.70 -6.49 -11.37
CA GLY A 124 -0.39 -5.13 -10.94
C GLY A 124 -1.18 -4.08 -11.72
N GLY A 125 -1.12 -4.14 -13.06
CA GLY A 125 -1.85 -3.20 -13.92
C GLY A 125 -3.37 -3.30 -13.78
N PHE A 126 -3.90 -4.53 -13.71
CA PHE A 126 -5.33 -4.79 -13.57
C PHE A 126 -5.88 -4.22 -12.26
N SER A 127 -5.14 -4.33 -11.16
CA SER A 127 -5.56 -3.77 -9.87
C SER A 127 -5.73 -2.25 -9.89
N ILE A 128 -4.84 -1.52 -10.58
CA ILE A 128 -4.89 -0.06 -10.71
C ILE A 128 -6.09 0.36 -11.55
N VAL A 129 -6.34 -0.34 -12.66
CA VAL A 129 -7.50 -0.08 -13.52
C VAL A 129 -8.79 -0.31 -12.73
N LEU A 130 -8.88 -1.42 -11.99
CA LEU A 130 -10.05 -1.74 -11.19
C LEU A 130 -10.27 -0.70 -10.07
N ALA A 131 -9.22 -0.28 -9.36
CA ALA A 131 -9.31 0.74 -8.32
C ALA A 131 -9.81 2.09 -8.87
N ASN A 132 -9.28 2.53 -10.01
CA ASN A 132 -9.75 3.77 -10.66
C ASN A 132 -11.17 3.64 -11.18
N ALA A 133 -11.54 2.48 -11.74
CA ALA A 133 -12.90 2.21 -12.19
C ALA A 133 -13.90 2.25 -11.03
N THR A 134 -13.55 1.66 -9.87
CA THR A 134 -14.37 1.75 -8.66
C THR A 134 -14.49 3.20 -8.18
N LEU A 135 -13.38 3.94 -8.12
CA LEU A 135 -13.42 5.35 -7.71
C LEU A 135 -14.31 6.20 -8.62
N LEU A 136 -14.22 5.99 -9.94
CA LEU A 136 -15.05 6.66 -10.93
C LEU A 136 -16.53 6.27 -10.78
N ALA A 137 -16.82 4.99 -10.60
CA ALA A 137 -18.19 4.51 -10.37
C ALA A 137 -18.82 5.13 -9.12
N VAL A 138 -18.07 5.24 -8.04
CA VAL A 138 -18.52 5.92 -6.80
C VAL A 138 -18.68 7.43 -7.04
N GLY A 139 -17.74 8.07 -7.73
CA GLY A 139 -17.78 9.51 -7.99
C GLY A 139 -18.92 9.95 -8.92
N VAL A 140 -19.39 9.08 -9.80
CA VAL A 140 -20.57 9.35 -10.65
C VAL A 140 -21.87 8.94 -9.95
N GLY A 141 -21.81 7.95 -9.05
CA GLY A 141 -22.99 7.37 -8.40
C GLY A 141 -23.39 7.99 -7.05
N LEU A 142 -22.49 8.63 -6.31
CA LEU A 142 -22.77 9.24 -5.00
C LEU A 142 -22.63 10.75 -5.06
N SER A 143 -23.60 11.48 -4.50
CA SER A 143 -23.48 12.91 -4.20
C SER A 143 -22.50 13.15 -3.04
N ASP A 144 -21.87 14.33 -3.00
CA ASP A 144 -20.82 14.70 -2.02
C ASP A 144 -21.24 14.40 -0.56
N GLU A 145 -22.51 14.62 -0.23
CA GLU A 145 -23.07 14.36 1.09
C GLU A 145 -23.09 12.86 1.45
N GLN A 146 -23.40 12.00 0.49
CA GLN A 146 -23.39 10.55 0.68
C GLN A 146 -21.97 10.01 0.83
N PHE A 147 -21.01 10.57 0.09
CA PHE A 147 -19.60 10.19 0.16
C PHE A 147 -18.99 10.48 1.53
N VAL A 148 -19.27 11.66 2.10
CA VAL A 148 -18.83 12.03 3.45
C VAL A 148 -19.50 11.15 4.51
N SER A 149 -20.80 10.85 4.34
CA SER A 149 -21.51 9.95 5.26
C SER A 149 -20.93 8.53 5.25
N PHE A 150 -20.55 8.01 4.07
CA PHE A 150 -19.95 6.69 3.91
C PHE A 150 -18.56 6.62 4.54
N GLY A 151 -17.70 7.62 4.32
CA GLY A 151 -16.37 7.70 4.95
C GLY A 151 -16.43 7.77 6.48
N SER A 152 -17.44 8.45 7.01
CA SER A 152 -17.70 8.48 8.45
C SER A 152 -18.23 7.16 9.02
N ARG A 153 -18.81 6.29 8.18
CA ARG A 153 -19.35 5.00 8.57
C ARG A 153 -18.26 3.91 8.53
N SER A 154 -17.44 3.89 7.50
CA SER A 154 -16.30 2.96 7.40
C SER A 154 -15.27 3.18 8.52
N SER A 155 -14.96 4.44 8.86
CA SER A 155 -14.07 4.76 9.98
C SER A 155 -14.64 4.35 11.35
N ARG A 156 -15.97 4.36 11.51
CA ARG A 156 -16.64 3.87 12.73
C ARG A 156 -16.70 2.34 12.81
N VAL A 157 -16.89 1.65 11.68
CA VAL A 157 -16.90 0.18 11.63
C VAL A 157 -15.53 -0.41 11.91
N ALA A 158 -14.44 0.29 11.59
CA ALA A 158 -13.09 -0.12 11.99
C ALA A 158 -12.82 0.03 13.51
N CYS A 159 -13.73 0.66 14.26
CA CYS A 159 -13.56 1.02 15.68
C CYS A 159 -14.67 0.46 16.58
N SER A 160 -15.53 -0.43 16.06
CA SER A 160 -16.53 -1.20 16.80
C SER A 160 -16.13 -2.67 16.86
#